data_AF-A0A971IFL8-F1
#
_entry.id   AF-A0A971IFL8-F1
#
_cell.length_a   1.000
_cell.length_b   1.000
_cell.length_c   1.000
_cell.angle_alpha   90.00
_cell.angle_beta   90.00
_cell.angle_gamma   90.00
#
_symmetry.space_group_name_H-M   'P 1'
#
loop_
_entity.id
_entity.type
_entity.pdbx_description
1 polymer ?
#
loop_
_entity_poly.entity_id
_entity_poly.type
_entity_poly.pdbx_seq_one_letter_code
_entity_poly.pdbx_strand_id
1 'polypeptide(L)'
;MHVEGSARVIREVAWSAPPLNPPVVRLRTAAVVPGTPLGARAAAGGFELPDDVEIARELRDLLTQVGDARFELRSDHMLNLLQELEGSLPRDRARLTAVLDEYLGWPRADQARFAVGVRLGVFRRLADYDDATRRRALEARFAEYEQPSAGELLEAASALRSRFI
;
A
#
# COMPACT_ATOMS: atom_id res chain seq x y z
N MET A 1 -6.61 14.15 9.90
CA MET A 1 -6.23 13.40 8.67
C MET A 1 -6.96 12.05 8.68
N HIS A 2 -7.27 11.38 7.56
CA HIS A 2 -8.04 10.11 7.60
C HIS A 2 -7.33 8.98 8.37
N VAL A 3 -6.00 8.94 8.33
CA VAL A 3 -5.16 8.02 9.10
C VAL A 3 -5.47 8.08 10.60
N GLU A 4 -5.65 9.28 11.14
CA GLU A 4 -5.95 9.50 12.57
C GLU A 4 -7.30 8.90 12.98
N GLY A 5 -8.31 9.03 12.11
CA GLY A 5 -9.62 8.42 12.31
C GLY A 5 -9.53 6.90 12.33
N SER A 6 -8.82 6.31 11.36
CA SER A 6 -8.58 4.85 11.32
C SER A 6 -7.81 4.36 12.54
N ALA A 7 -6.74 5.06 12.93
CA ALA A 7 -5.94 4.71 14.09
C ALA A 7 -6.78 4.75 15.38
N ARG A 8 -7.63 5.77 15.55
CA ARG A 8 -8.54 5.87 16.69
C ARG A 8 -9.47 4.64 16.79
N VAL A 9 -10.15 4.29 15.69
CA VAL A 9 -11.06 3.13 15.67
C VAL A 9 -10.31 1.84 16.00
N ILE A 10 -9.13 1.63 15.41
CA ILE A 10 -8.31 0.44 15.70
C ILE A 10 -7.95 0.37 17.18
N ARG A 11 -7.53 1.49 17.79
CA ARG A 11 -7.19 1.53 19.22
C ARG A 11 -8.39 1.21 20.10
N GLU A 12 -9.54 1.85 19.85
CA GLU A 12 -10.77 1.63 20.63
C GLU A 12 -11.23 0.17 20.57
N VAL A 13 -11.23 -0.43 19.37
CA VAL A 13 -11.58 -1.84 19.20
C VAL A 13 -10.53 -2.76 19.85
N ALA A 14 -9.24 -2.50 19.67
CA ALA A 14 -8.17 -3.31 20.26
C ALA A 14 -8.17 -3.28 21.79
N TRP A 15 -8.50 -2.14 22.41
CA TRP A 15 -8.53 -2.02 23.88
C TRP A 15 -9.77 -2.65 24.52
N SER A 16 -10.88 -2.74 23.79
CA SER A 16 -12.09 -3.43 24.26
C SER A 16 -12.02 -4.96 24.09
N ALA A 17 -11.07 -5.46 23.29
CA ALA A 17 -10.93 -6.89 23.04
C ALA A 17 -10.27 -7.65 24.20
N PRO A 18 -10.68 -8.90 24.48
CA PRO A 18 -10.04 -9.74 25.49
C PRO A 18 -8.54 -9.94 25.22
N PRO A 19 -7.68 -10.01 26.24
CA PRO A 19 -6.23 -10.12 26.06
C PRO A 19 -5.77 -11.32 25.21
N LEU A 20 -6.48 -12.44 25.29
CA LEU A 20 -6.16 -13.68 24.59
C LEU A 20 -6.82 -13.79 23.20
N ASN A 21 -7.58 -12.78 22.77
CA ASN A 21 -8.28 -12.78 21.49
C ASN A 21 -8.14 -11.41 20.80
N PRO A 22 -6.94 -11.08 20.27
CA PRO A 22 -6.73 -9.82 19.58
C PRO A 22 -7.59 -9.74 18.31
N PRO A 23 -8.15 -8.56 17.98
CA PRO A 23 -8.89 -8.39 16.73
C PRO A 23 -7.95 -8.47 15.53
N VAL A 24 -8.54 -8.72 14.36
CA VAL A 24 -7.81 -8.72 13.08
C VAL A 24 -8.14 -7.43 12.32
N VAL A 25 -7.12 -6.70 11.93
CA VAL A 25 -7.20 -5.51 11.06
C VAL A 25 -6.71 -5.90 9.66
N ARG A 26 -7.63 -5.96 8.70
CA ARG A 26 -7.30 -6.27 7.30
C ARG A 26 -7.24 -4.97 6.49
N LEU A 27 -6.09 -4.69 5.89
CA LEU A 27 -5.90 -3.54 5.04
C LEU A 27 -6.60 -3.72 3.70
N ARG A 28 -7.32 -2.69 3.26
CA ARG A 28 -8.01 -2.65 1.98
C ARG A 28 -7.71 -1.31 1.32
N THR A 29 -6.91 -1.36 0.25
CA THR A 29 -6.69 -0.19 -0.60
C THR A 29 -8.02 0.25 -1.21
N ALA A 30 -8.37 1.52 -1.01
CA ALA A 30 -9.63 2.08 -1.52
C ALA A 30 -9.66 2.04 -3.05
N ALA A 31 -10.84 1.72 -3.60
CA ALA A 31 -11.11 1.66 -5.03
C ALA A 31 -12.34 2.49 -5.36
N VAL A 32 -12.33 3.15 -6.52
CA VAL A 32 -13.44 3.97 -7.01
C VAL A 32 -14.14 3.20 -8.13
N VAL A 33 -15.31 2.63 -7.83
CA VAL A 33 -16.08 1.84 -8.79
C VAL A 33 -17.01 2.74 -9.60
N PRO A 34 -16.98 2.70 -10.96
CA PRO A 34 -17.91 3.44 -11.80
C PRO A 34 -19.37 3.14 -11.48
N GLY A 35 -20.24 4.15 -11.56
CA GLY A 35 -21.67 4.00 -11.27
C GLY A 35 -22.04 4.05 -9.77
N THR A 36 -21.07 4.17 -8.87
CA THR A 36 -21.32 4.41 -7.44
C THR A 36 -21.36 5.91 -7.10
N PRO A 37 -21.95 6.33 -5.95
CA PRO A 37 -21.87 7.72 -5.51
C PRO A 37 -20.44 8.25 -5.38
N LEU A 38 -19.51 7.40 -4.93
CA LEU A 38 -18.08 7.74 -4.86
C LEU A 38 -17.48 7.91 -6.27
N GLY A 39 -17.86 7.04 -7.22
CA GLY A 39 -17.48 7.15 -8.63
C GLY A 39 -17.92 8.46 -9.27
N ALA A 40 -19.18 8.86 -9.06
CA ALA A 40 -19.69 10.14 -9.55
C ALA A 40 -18.94 11.33 -8.95
N ARG A 41 -18.63 11.26 -7.64
CA ARG A 41 -17.89 12.31 -6.94
C ARG A 41 -16.43 12.42 -7.41
N ALA A 42 -15.77 11.29 -7.67
CA ALA A 42 -14.42 11.27 -8.22
C ALA A 42 -14.38 11.80 -9.66
N ALA A 43 -15.34 11.41 -10.51
CA ALA A 43 -15.46 11.92 -11.87
C ALA A 43 -15.70 13.45 -11.93
N ALA A 44 -16.32 14.01 -10.88
CA ALA A 44 -16.50 15.46 -10.72
C ALA A 44 -15.28 16.17 -10.09
N GLY A 45 -14.15 15.47 -9.87
CA GLY A 45 -12.95 16.03 -9.21
C GLY A 45 -13.11 16.26 -7.71
N GLY A 46 -14.19 15.78 -7.09
CA GLY A 46 -14.48 15.97 -5.67
C GLY A 46 -13.91 14.89 -4.76
N PHE A 47 -13.16 13.93 -5.32
CA PHE A 47 -12.48 12.85 -4.61
C PHE A 47 -11.31 12.31 -5.46
N GLU A 48 -10.12 12.27 -4.86
CA GLU A 48 -8.91 11.75 -5.50
C GLU A 48 -8.34 10.62 -4.62
N LEU A 49 -7.82 9.58 -5.26
CA LEU A 49 -7.14 8.49 -4.57
C LEU A 49 -5.64 8.80 -4.48
N PRO A 50 -4.98 8.47 -3.36
CA PRO A 50 -3.54 8.56 -3.25
C PRO A 50 -2.83 7.59 -4.22
N ASP A 51 -1.62 7.97 -4.63
CA ASP A 51 -0.71 7.07 -5.32
C ASP A 51 -0.18 5.97 -4.37
N ASP A 52 0.49 4.96 -4.93
CA ASP A 52 1.00 3.82 -4.15
C ASP A 52 2.06 4.22 -3.09
N VAL A 53 2.80 5.31 -3.30
CA VAL A 53 3.80 5.83 -2.35
C VAL A 53 3.12 6.60 -1.23
N GLU A 54 2.13 7.42 -1.54
CA GLU A 54 1.30 8.12 -0.57
C GLU A 54 0.58 7.13 0.36
N ILE A 55 0.02 6.05 -0.19
CA ILE A 55 -0.56 4.96 0.62
C ILE A 55 0.49 4.36 1.58
N ALA A 56 1.71 4.11 1.11
CA ALA A 56 2.77 3.59 1.97
C ALA A 56 3.12 4.55 3.12
N ARG A 57 3.14 5.87 2.87
CA ARG A 57 3.34 6.88 3.92
C ARG A 57 2.19 6.88 4.93
N GLU A 58 0.95 6.79 4.46
CA GLU A 58 -0.22 6.69 5.32
C GLU A 58 -0.19 5.44 6.20
N LEU A 59 0.22 4.29 5.65
CA LEU A 59 0.38 3.06 6.41
C LEU A 59 1.48 3.19 7.47
N ARG A 60 2.59 3.87 7.16
CA ARG A 60 3.66 4.13 8.14
C ARG A 60 3.16 5.02 9.28
N ASP A 61 2.42 6.07 8.95
CA ASP A 61 1.80 6.95 9.94
C ASP A 61 0.75 6.19 10.78
N LEU A 62 -0.08 5.35 10.15
CA LEU A 62 -1.03 4.48 10.82
C LEU A 62 -0.33 3.60 11.86
N LEU A 63 0.75 2.91 11.49
CA LEU A 63 1.52 2.07 12.42
C LEU A 63 2.06 2.89 13.60
N THR A 64 2.44 4.15 13.39
CA THR A 64 2.87 5.04 14.47
C THR A 64 1.69 5.37 15.40
N GLN A 65 0.57 5.81 14.82
CA GLN A 65 -0.57 6.30 15.58
C GLN A 65 -1.34 5.22 16.33
N VAL A 66 -1.33 3.95 15.88
CA VAL A 66 -2.00 2.87 16.62
C VAL A 66 -1.35 2.59 17.99
N GLY A 67 -0.12 3.07 18.25
CA GLY A 67 0.56 2.89 19.54
C GLY A 67 0.55 1.43 20.00
N ASP A 68 0.53 1.15 21.30
CA ASP A 68 0.62 -0.23 21.81
C ASP A 68 -0.69 -1.07 21.68
N ALA A 69 -1.60 -0.68 20.79
CA ALA A 69 -2.79 -1.46 20.48
C ALA A 69 -2.42 -2.89 20.02
N ARG A 70 -3.15 -3.88 20.55
CA ARG A 70 -2.94 -5.29 20.24
C ARG A 70 -3.90 -5.75 19.16
N PHE A 71 -3.37 -6.16 18.02
CA PHE A 71 -4.17 -6.68 16.91
C PHE A 71 -3.29 -7.44 15.91
N GLU A 72 -3.92 -8.26 15.08
CA GLU A 72 -3.27 -8.93 13.94
C GLU A 72 -3.49 -8.08 12.68
N LEU A 73 -2.41 -7.59 12.06
CA LEU A 73 -2.47 -6.87 10.79
C LEU A 73 -2.36 -7.86 9.61
N ARG A 74 -3.21 -7.68 8.59
CA ARG A 74 -3.16 -8.47 7.35
C ARG A 74 -3.24 -7.57 6.13
N SER A 75 -2.31 -7.72 5.18
CA SER A 75 -2.28 -6.99 3.90
C SER A 75 -2.59 -7.93 2.71
N ASP A 76 -3.54 -8.84 2.91
CA ASP A 76 -3.81 -10.00 2.06
C ASP A 76 -4.69 -9.74 0.81
N HIS A 77 -4.68 -8.52 0.29
CA HIS A 77 -5.51 -8.15 -0.87
C HIS A 77 -4.67 -7.80 -2.08
N MET A 78 -5.11 -8.21 -3.28
CA MET A 78 -4.37 -7.98 -4.54
C MET A 78 -4.11 -6.50 -4.84
N LEU A 79 -4.99 -5.61 -4.35
CA LEU A 79 -4.82 -4.16 -4.53
C LEU A 79 -3.76 -3.56 -3.61
N ASN A 80 -3.39 -4.23 -2.50
CA ASN A 80 -2.38 -3.70 -1.59
C ASN A 80 -0.99 -3.81 -2.23
N LEU A 81 -0.21 -2.73 -2.12
CA LEU A 81 1.16 -2.68 -2.65
C LEU A 81 2.09 -3.66 -1.92
N LEU A 82 2.08 -3.58 -0.58
CA LEU A 82 2.95 -4.36 0.31
C LEU A 82 2.15 -5.47 0.98
N GLN A 83 2.02 -6.60 0.29
CA GLN A 83 1.28 -7.77 0.81
C GLN A 83 1.99 -8.45 1.98
N GLU A 84 3.31 -8.25 2.10
CA GLU A 84 4.13 -8.74 3.22
C GLU A 84 3.95 -7.96 4.53
N LEU A 85 3.13 -6.90 4.52
CA LEU A 85 2.81 -6.10 5.70
C LEU A 85 1.78 -6.83 6.59
N GLU A 86 2.21 -7.93 7.19
CA GLU A 86 1.40 -8.85 7.98
C GLU A 86 2.13 -9.23 9.27
N GLY A 87 1.46 -9.18 10.41
CA GLY A 87 2.07 -9.46 11.71
C GLY A 87 1.20 -9.07 12.91
N SER A 88 1.68 -9.44 14.10
CA SER A 88 1.01 -9.24 15.38
C SER A 88 1.55 -7.98 16.07
N LEU A 89 0.72 -6.96 16.25
CA LEU A 89 1.12 -5.76 16.98
C LEU A 89 0.85 -5.90 18.49
N PRO A 90 1.70 -5.31 19.35
CA PRO A 90 2.88 -4.49 19.02
C PRO A 90 4.16 -5.30 18.71
N ARG A 91 4.16 -6.63 18.88
CA ARG A 91 5.34 -7.52 18.74
C ARG A 91 6.13 -7.28 17.46
N ASP A 92 5.43 -7.22 16.33
CA ASP A 92 6.04 -7.11 14.99
C ASP A 92 6.19 -5.67 14.49
N ARG A 93 5.87 -4.66 15.30
CA ARG A 93 5.89 -3.24 14.89
C ARG A 93 7.20 -2.85 14.23
N ALA A 94 8.32 -3.13 14.88
CA ALA A 94 9.63 -2.73 14.37
C ALA A 94 9.90 -3.33 12.98
N ARG A 95 9.55 -4.61 12.77
CA ARG A 95 9.68 -5.29 11.47
C ARG A 95 8.75 -4.68 10.42
N LEU A 96 7.48 -4.48 10.75
CA LEU A 96 6.49 -3.91 9.82
C LEU A 96 6.84 -2.47 9.41
N THR A 97 7.30 -1.66 10.37
CA THR A 97 7.79 -0.31 10.11
C THR A 97 9.06 -0.33 9.26
N ALA A 98 9.98 -1.26 9.50
CA ALA A 98 11.20 -1.38 8.68
C ALA A 98 10.89 -1.68 7.19
N VAL A 99 9.89 -2.51 6.89
CA VAL A 99 9.45 -2.76 5.51
C VAL A 99 8.98 -1.45 4.85
N LEU A 100 8.19 -0.64 5.56
CA LEU A 100 7.70 0.63 5.03
C LEU A 100 8.84 1.65 4.88
N ASP A 101 9.71 1.75 5.87
CA ASP A 101 10.85 2.68 5.86
C ASP A 101 11.86 2.31 4.77
N GLU A 102 12.09 1.03 4.50
CA GLU A 102 12.92 0.55 3.38
C GLU A 102 12.35 1.01 2.04
N TYR A 103 11.07 0.71 1.77
CA TYR A 103 10.40 1.12 0.54
C TYR A 103 10.40 2.65 0.37
N LEU A 104 10.03 3.38 1.43
CA LEU A 104 9.95 4.84 1.43
C LEU A 104 11.33 5.51 1.34
N GLY A 105 12.40 4.79 1.70
CA GLY A 105 13.78 5.23 1.58
C GLY A 105 14.40 5.07 0.18
N TRP A 106 13.78 4.29 -0.71
CA TRP A 106 14.24 4.13 -2.09
C TRP A 106 14.15 5.43 -2.91
N PRO A 107 14.96 5.58 -3.98
CA PRO A 107 14.75 6.63 -4.97
C PRO A 107 13.30 6.62 -5.48
N ARG A 108 12.70 7.80 -5.69
CA ARG A 108 11.29 7.90 -6.13
C ARG A 108 11.01 7.13 -7.43
N ALA A 109 12.00 7.07 -8.31
CA ALA A 109 11.92 6.31 -9.56
C ALA A 109 11.85 4.79 -9.33
N ASP A 110 12.48 4.28 -8.27
CA ASP A 110 12.48 2.87 -7.90
C ASP A 110 11.19 2.48 -7.18
N GLN A 111 10.68 3.37 -6.32
CA GLN A 111 9.36 3.24 -5.70
C GLN A 111 8.24 3.09 -6.75
N ALA A 112 8.30 3.91 -7.80
CA ALA A 112 7.35 3.89 -8.90
C ALA A 112 7.47 2.61 -9.75
N ARG A 113 8.71 2.18 -10.06
CA ARG A 113 8.96 0.90 -10.76
C ARG A 113 8.44 -0.28 -9.95
N PHE A 114 8.69 -0.31 -8.65
CA PHE A 114 8.17 -1.35 -7.77
C PHE A 114 6.64 -1.40 -7.80
N ALA A 115 5.98 -0.24 -7.71
CA ALA A 115 4.52 -0.16 -7.81
C ALA A 115 4.00 -0.78 -9.12
N VAL A 116 4.52 -0.35 -10.28
CA VAL A 116 4.14 -0.94 -11.57
C VAL A 116 4.44 -2.45 -11.61
N GLY A 117 5.61 -2.87 -11.13
CA GLY A 117 6.00 -4.27 -11.08
C GLY A 117 5.06 -5.13 -10.23
N VAL A 118 4.55 -4.64 -9.11
CA VAL A 118 3.51 -5.33 -8.33
C VAL A 118 2.21 -5.45 -9.14
N ARG A 119 1.76 -4.37 -9.80
CA ARG A 119 0.53 -4.39 -10.62
C ARG A 119 0.62 -5.34 -11.82
N LEU A 120 1.83 -5.56 -12.33
CA LEU A 120 2.11 -6.50 -13.42
C LEU A 120 2.44 -7.92 -12.92
N GLY A 121 2.44 -8.17 -11.61
CA GLY A 121 2.75 -9.47 -11.01
C GLY A 121 4.23 -9.87 -11.06
N VAL A 122 5.14 -8.93 -11.36
CA VAL A 122 6.58 -9.15 -11.39
C VAL A 122 7.16 -9.22 -9.98
N PHE A 123 6.65 -8.40 -9.06
CA PHE A 123 7.08 -8.33 -7.66
C PHE A 123 5.93 -8.68 -6.72
N ARG A 124 6.25 -9.30 -5.59
CA ARG A 124 5.31 -9.55 -4.48
C ARG A 124 5.79 -9.02 -3.13
N ARG A 125 7.09 -8.79 -3.00
CA ARG A 125 7.79 -8.32 -1.80
C ARG A 125 9.00 -7.49 -2.18
N LEU A 126 9.52 -6.68 -1.28
CA LEU A 126 10.66 -5.78 -1.53
C LEU A 126 11.88 -6.54 -2.06
N ALA A 127 12.21 -7.69 -1.49
CA ALA A 127 13.33 -8.53 -1.92
C ALA A 127 13.24 -9.02 -3.39
N ASP A 128 12.05 -9.02 -3.99
CA ASP A 128 11.90 -9.35 -5.42
C ASP A 128 12.46 -8.23 -6.32
N TYR A 129 12.59 -7.00 -5.79
CA TYR A 129 13.17 -5.86 -6.49
C TYR A 129 14.69 -5.99 -6.67
N ASP A 130 15.38 -6.71 -5.78
CA ASP A 130 16.83 -6.96 -5.93
C ASP A 130 17.16 -7.96 -7.04
N ASP A 131 16.20 -8.81 -7.42
CA ASP A 131 16.35 -9.81 -8.48
C ASP A 131 16.53 -9.13 -9.85
N ALA A 132 17.75 -9.20 -10.37
CA ALA A 132 18.12 -8.59 -11.65
C ALA A 132 17.32 -9.15 -12.85
N THR A 133 16.89 -10.41 -12.79
CA THR A 133 16.07 -11.03 -13.84
C THR A 133 14.67 -10.42 -13.84
N ARG A 134 14.07 -10.27 -12.66
CA ARG A 134 12.75 -9.64 -12.52
C ARG A 134 12.78 -8.17 -12.89
N ARG A 135 13.80 -7.42 -12.46
CA ARG A 135 13.98 -6.03 -12.89
C ARG A 135 14.12 -5.91 -14.39
N ARG A 136 14.95 -6.73 -15.03
CA ARG A 136 15.05 -6.75 -16.50
C ARG A 136 13.71 -7.06 -17.17
N ALA A 137 12.93 -7.99 -16.63
CA ALA A 137 11.60 -8.30 -17.14
C ALA A 137 10.60 -7.14 -17.02
N LEU A 138 10.70 -6.34 -15.94
CA LEU A 138 9.95 -5.09 -15.80
C LEU A 138 10.44 -4.02 -16.79
N GLU A 139 11.76 -3.77 -16.87
CA GLU A 139 12.32 -2.74 -17.76
C GLU A 139 12.01 -3.01 -19.24
N ALA A 140 11.92 -4.29 -19.64
CA ALA A 140 11.48 -4.66 -20.98
C ALA A 140 10.06 -4.17 -21.31
N ARG A 141 9.21 -3.89 -20.30
CA ARG A 141 7.87 -3.31 -20.48
C ARG A 141 7.90 -1.82 -20.82
N PHE A 142 9.02 -1.16 -20.56
CA PHE A 142 9.23 0.27 -20.82
C PHE A 142 10.09 0.53 -22.06
N ALA A 143 10.61 -0.51 -22.72
CA ALA A 143 11.63 -0.39 -23.77
C ALA A 143 11.20 0.46 -24.99
N GLU A 144 9.89 0.56 -25.25
CA GLU A 144 9.32 1.33 -26.37
C GLU A 144 8.97 2.79 -26.00
N TYR A 145 9.13 3.16 -24.73
CA TYR A 145 8.79 4.50 -24.23
C TYR A 145 10.05 5.33 -23.99
N GLU A 146 9.96 6.64 -24.22
CA GLU A 146 10.94 7.58 -23.67
C GLU A 146 10.94 7.47 -22.15
N GLN A 147 12.11 7.53 -21.52
CA GLN A 147 12.32 7.21 -20.10
C GLN A 147 11.24 7.83 -19.20
N PRO A 148 10.27 7.04 -18.72
CA PRO A 148 9.11 7.60 -18.05
C PRO A 148 9.53 8.15 -16.69
N SER A 149 8.99 9.31 -16.34
CA SER A 149 9.16 9.92 -15.03
C SER A 149 8.52 9.08 -13.93
N ALA A 150 8.93 9.30 -12.69
CA ALA A 150 8.32 8.61 -11.55
C ALA A 150 6.81 8.94 -11.41
N GLY A 151 6.38 10.15 -11.80
CA GLY A 151 4.97 10.55 -11.79
C GLY A 151 4.15 9.72 -12.78
N GLU A 152 4.60 9.65 -14.04
CA GLU A 152 3.92 8.87 -15.09
C GLU A 152 3.84 7.38 -14.71
N LEU A 153 4.89 6.83 -14.10
CA LEU A 153 4.88 5.45 -13.61
C LEU A 153 3.87 5.22 -12.47
N LEU A 154 3.73 6.17 -11.53
CA LEU A 154 2.76 6.07 -10.44
C LEU A 154 1.31 6.25 -10.92
N GLU A 155 1.09 7.09 -11.93
CA GLU A 155 -0.18 7.19 -12.63
C GLU A 155 -0.50 5.88 -13.36
N ALA A 156 0.46 5.30 -14.07
CA ALA A 156 0.30 4.01 -14.72
C ALA A 156 0.00 2.88 -13.71
N ALA A 157 0.69 2.85 -12.57
CA ALA A 157 0.41 1.90 -11.49
C ALA A 157 -1.01 2.07 -10.95
N SER A 158 -1.46 3.30 -10.73
CA SER A 158 -2.83 3.61 -10.29
C SER A 158 -3.88 3.16 -11.32
N ALA A 159 -3.62 3.38 -12.61
CA ALA A 159 -4.50 2.93 -13.69
C ALA A 159 -4.56 1.40 -13.79
N LEU A 160 -3.41 0.71 -13.64
CA LEU A 160 -3.36 -0.76 -13.62
C LEU A 160 -4.10 -1.33 -12.40
N ARG A 161 -3.95 -0.72 -11.22
CA ARG A 161 -4.65 -1.11 -9.99
C ARG A 161 -6.17 -1.08 -10.18
N SER A 162 -6.69 -0.08 -10.90
CA SER A 162 -8.12 0.05 -11.22
C SER A 162 -8.66 -0.98 -12.22
N ARG A 163 -7.84 -1.86 -12.81
CA ARG A 163 -8.32 -2.95 -13.68
C ARG A 163 -8.80 -4.17 -12.90
N PHE A 164 -8.53 -4.21 -11.60
CA PHE A 164 -8.87 -5.31 -10.71
C PHE A 164 -10.09 -5.00 -9.82
N ILE A 165 -10.84 -3.94 -10.15
CA ILE A 165 -12.01 -3.47 -9.40
C ILE A 165 -13.31 -3.85 -10.10
#